data_AF-A0A7D8IPS7-F1
#
_entry.id   AF-A0A7D8IPS7-F1
#
_cell.length_a   1.000
_cell.length_b   1.000
_cell.length_c   1.000
_cell.angle_alpha   90.00
_cell.angle_beta   90.00
_cell.angle_gamma   90.00
#
_symmetry.space_group_name_H-M   'P 1'
#
loop_
_entity.id
_entity.type
_entity.pdbx_description
1 polymer ?
#
loop_
_entity_poly.entity_id
_entity_poly.type
_entity_poly.pdbx_seq_one_letter_code
_entity_poly.pdbx_strand_id
1 'polypeptide(L)'
;MEPITLTLCLLVFAIVMFVWEKVPLAVTSMIVCVALVITGVLNIKQAFAGFIDTNVILFVAMFIVGGALFETGMANKVGGVITRFAKTEKQLIFTIMVVVGLMSGVLSNTGTAAVLIPVVIGVAAKSGFSRSRLLMPLVFAAALGGNLSLIGAPGNLIAQSALQNIGGGFGFF
;
A
#
# COMPACT_ATOMS: atom_id res chain seq x y z
N MET A 1 15.81 33.59 -8.09
CA MET A 1 16.43 32.27 -7.83
C MET A 1 16.27 31.44 -9.09
N GLU A 2 17.29 30.69 -9.50
CA GLU A 2 17.18 29.72 -10.60
C GLU A 2 16.05 28.71 -10.29
N PRO A 3 15.21 28.33 -11.28
CA PRO A 3 14.14 27.36 -11.10
C PRO A 3 14.64 26.02 -10.50
N ILE A 4 15.87 25.63 -10.84
CA ILE A 4 16.54 24.44 -10.33
C ILE A 4 16.77 24.53 -8.81
N THR A 5 17.29 25.65 -8.32
CA THR A 5 17.54 25.84 -6.88
C THR A 5 16.25 25.77 -6.09
N LEU A 6 15.18 26.40 -6.59
CA LEU A 6 13.87 26.38 -5.93
C LEU A 6 13.29 24.96 -5.86
N THR A 7 13.39 24.22 -6.97
CA THR A 7 12.96 22.82 -7.05
C THR A 7 13.73 21.94 -6.06
N LEU A 8 15.05 22.10 -5.96
CA LEU A 8 15.88 21.36 -5.02
C LEU A 8 15.56 21.70 -3.55
N CYS A 9 15.31 22.98 -3.23
CA CYS A 9 14.89 23.38 -1.89
C CYS A 9 13.54 22.75 -1.52
N LEU A 10 12.56 22.75 -2.43
CA LEU A 10 11.26 22.11 -2.21
C LEU A 10 11.38 20.58 -2.09
N LEU A 11 12.29 19.95 -2.84
CA LEU A 11 12.59 18.53 -2.71
C LEU A 11 13.13 18.19 -1.31
N VAL A 12 14.12 18.95 -0.84
CA VAL A 12 14.68 18.77 0.52
C VAL A 12 13.59 18.98 1.57
N PHE A 13 12.77 20.02 1.42
CA PHE A 13 11.63 20.26 2.30
C PHE A 13 10.65 19.08 2.31
N ALA A 14 10.30 18.54 1.15
CA ALA A 14 9.40 17.39 1.03
C ALA A 14 9.97 16.17 1.74
N ILE A 15 11.25 15.86 1.54
CA ILE A 15 11.93 14.73 2.19
C ILE A 15 11.89 14.90 3.73
N VAL A 16 12.24 16.08 4.24
CA VAL A 16 12.22 16.35 5.69
C VAL A 16 10.82 16.21 6.27
N MET A 17 9.81 16.77 5.59
CA MET A 17 8.41 16.67 6.04
C MET A 17 7.87 15.24 5.99
N PHE A 18 8.24 14.45 4.96
CA PHE A 18 7.87 13.04 4.89
C PHE A 18 8.50 12.20 5.99
N VAL A 19 9.76 12.47 6.35
CA VAL A 19 10.43 11.78 7.47
C VAL A 19 9.84 12.19 8.82
N TRP A 20 9.46 13.46 8.97
CA TRP A 20 8.93 13.95 10.25
C TRP A 20 7.46 13.55 10.48
N GLU A 21 6.70 13.35 9.39
CA GLU A 21 5.32 12.86 9.39
C GLU A 21 4.35 13.60 10.34
N LYS A 22 4.71 14.81 10.80
CA LYS A 22 3.85 15.67 11.64
C LYS A 22 2.62 16.16 10.90
N VAL A 23 2.73 16.28 9.59
CA VAL A 23 1.66 16.66 8.67
C VAL A 23 1.39 15.46 7.76
N PRO A 24 0.13 15.07 7.52
CA PRO A 24 -0.18 13.94 6.66
C PRO A 24 0.52 14.05 5.29
N LEU A 25 1.04 12.93 4.80
CA LEU A 25 1.81 12.86 3.55
C LEU A 25 1.05 13.48 2.35
N ALA A 26 -0.28 13.30 2.32
CA ALA A 26 -1.15 13.90 1.31
C ALA A 26 -1.18 15.44 1.36
N VAL A 27 -1.14 16.02 2.56
CA VAL A 27 -1.13 17.48 2.74
C VAL A 27 0.26 18.02 2.38
N THR A 28 1.33 17.36 2.82
CA THR A 28 2.71 17.74 2.46
C THR A 28 2.93 17.74 0.95
N SER A 29 2.49 16.69 0.25
CA SER A 29 2.60 16.61 -1.22
C SER A 29 1.79 17.70 -1.93
N MET A 30 0.59 18.03 -1.43
CA MET A 30 -0.20 19.15 -1.94
C MET A 30 0.49 20.50 -1.74
N ILE A 31 1.10 20.75 -0.57
CA ILE A 31 1.85 21.98 -0.29
C ILE A 31 2.98 22.16 -1.31
N VAL A 32 3.75 21.10 -1.57
CA VAL A 32 4.85 21.12 -2.54
C VAL A 32 4.33 21.38 -3.95
N CYS A 33 3.26 20.70 -4.36
CA CYS A 33 2.63 20.91 -5.68
C CYS A 33 2.14 22.35 -5.87
N VAL A 34 1.45 22.91 -4.87
CA VAL A 34 0.94 24.29 -4.90
C VAL A 34 2.11 25.29 -4.91
N ALA A 35 3.15 25.05 -4.11
CA ALA A 35 4.34 25.90 -4.09
C ALA A 35 5.04 25.93 -5.46
N LEU A 36 5.16 24.79 -6.15
CA LEU A 36 5.74 24.71 -7.50
C LEU A 36 4.93 25.47 -8.55
N VAL A 37 3.59 25.50 -8.43
CA VAL A 37 2.72 26.27 -9.34
C VAL A 37 2.79 27.76 -9.06
N ILE A 38 2.71 28.18 -7.79
CA ILE A 38 2.77 29.60 -7.39
C ILE A 38 4.12 30.22 -7.76
N THR A 39 5.21 29.46 -7.65
CA THR A 39 6.56 29.91 -8.00
C THR A 39 6.84 29.91 -9.50
N GLY A 40 5.89 29.44 -10.33
CA GLY A 40 6.02 29.42 -11.78
C GLY A 40 6.98 28.34 -12.31
N VAL A 41 7.42 27.41 -11.46
CA VAL A 41 8.25 26.27 -11.88
C VAL A 41 7.44 25.27 -12.68
N LEU A 42 6.16 25.07 -12.30
CA LEU A 42 5.23 24.19 -13.00
C LEU A 42 4.00 24.96 -13.49
N ASN A 43 3.54 24.62 -14.70
CA ASN A 43 2.23 25.07 -15.18
C ASN A 43 1.10 24.23 -14.57
N ILE A 44 -0.11 24.79 -14.49
CA ILE A 44 -1.30 24.10 -13.95
C ILE A 44 -1.52 22.74 -14.63
N LYS A 45 -1.39 22.67 -15.96
CA LYS A 45 -1.55 21.40 -16.69
C LYS A 45 -0.52 20.34 -16.26
N GLN A 46 0.71 20.74 -15.99
CA GLN A 46 1.77 19.84 -15.53
C GLN A 46 1.51 19.37 -14.09
N ALA A 47 1.01 20.26 -13.23
CA ALA A 47 0.66 19.92 -11.85
C ALA A 47 -0.47 18.89 -11.79
N PHE A 48 -1.47 19.02 -12.66
CA PHE A 48 -2.57 18.05 -12.76
C PHE A 48 -2.20 16.75 -13.47
N ALA A 49 -1.13 16.72 -14.26
CA ALA A 49 -0.74 15.52 -15.01
C ALA A 49 -0.47 14.31 -14.11
N GLY A 50 0.11 14.53 -12.91
CA GLY A 50 0.36 13.46 -11.94
C GLY A 50 -0.91 12.84 -11.34
N PHE A 51 -2.04 13.56 -11.31
CA PHE A 51 -3.31 13.04 -10.79
C PHE A 51 -4.07 12.16 -11.79
N ILE A 52 -3.79 12.33 -13.09
CA ILE A 52 -4.42 11.57 -14.18
C ILE A 52 -3.51 10.42 -14.62
N ASP A 53 -2.43 10.17 -13.88
CA ASP A 53 -1.52 9.07 -14.15
C ASP A 53 -2.26 7.72 -14.06
N THR A 54 -2.01 6.85 -15.03
CA THR A 54 -2.73 5.57 -15.15
C THR A 54 -2.45 4.68 -13.94
N ASN A 55 -1.26 4.77 -13.33
CA ASN A 55 -0.93 4.00 -12.13
C ASN A 55 -1.74 4.48 -10.93
N VAL A 56 -1.97 5.79 -10.80
CA VAL A 56 -2.82 6.36 -9.74
C VAL A 56 -4.25 5.82 -9.86
N ILE A 57 -4.79 5.82 -11.07
CA ILE A 57 -6.13 5.26 -11.33
C ILE A 57 -6.18 3.76 -10.99
N LEU A 58 -5.14 3.01 -11.37
CA LEU A 58 -5.03 1.59 -11.04
C LEU A 58 -5.02 1.38 -9.53
N PHE A 59 -4.26 2.17 -8.77
CA PHE A 59 -4.25 2.08 -7.31
C PHE A 59 -5.62 2.34 -6.68
N VAL A 60 -6.35 3.35 -7.15
CA VAL A 60 -7.70 3.64 -6.67
C VAL A 60 -8.63 2.45 -6.95
N ALA A 61 -8.59 1.88 -8.15
CA ALA A 61 -9.39 0.71 -8.51
C ALA A 61 -9.11 -0.49 -7.58
N MET A 62 -7.84 -0.71 -7.22
CA MET A 62 -7.46 -1.80 -6.31
C MET A 62 -7.94 -1.60 -4.88
N PHE A 63 -7.96 -0.37 -4.38
CA PHE A 63 -8.57 -0.08 -3.08
C PHE A 63 -10.08 -0.35 -3.10
N ILE A 64 -10.77 -0.03 -4.20
CA ILE A 64 -12.20 -0.36 -4.39
C ILE A 64 -12.42 -1.86 -4.40
N VAL A 65 -11.63 -2.62 -5.18
CA VAL A 65 -11.71 -4.09 -5.23
C VAL A 65 -11.43 -4.70 -3.85
N GLY A 66 -10.42 -4.19 -3.14
CA GLY A 66 -10.13 -4.62 -1.78
C GLY A 66 -11.27 -4.36 -0.79
N GLY A 67 -11.90 -3.18 -0.88
CA GLY A 67 -13.10 -2.85 -0.11
C GLY A 67 -14.31 -3.71 -0.45
N ALA A 68 -14.52 -4.03 -1.73
CA ALA A 68 -15.61 -4.91 -2.17
C ALA A 68 -15.45 -6.34 -1.64
N LEU A 69 -14.22 -6.87 -1.62
CA LEU A 69 -13.92 -8.17 -1.02
C LEU A 69 -14.17 -8.20 0.50
N PHE A 70 -14.08 -7.05 1.16
CA PHE A 70 -14.47 -6.89 2.56
C PHE A 70 -16.00 -6.88 2.74
N GLU A 71 -16.70 -6.01 2.01
CA GLU A 71 -18.17 -5.87 2.04
C GLU A 71 -18.88 -7.20 1.76
N THR A 72 -18.35 -8.00 0.83
CA THR A 72 -18.91 -9.31 0.45
C THR A 72 -18.70 -10.40 1.52
N GLY A 73 -18.00 -10.11 2.62
CA GLY A 73 -17.75 -11.06 3.71
C GLY A 73 -16.73 -12.16 3.34
N MET A 74 -16.00 -11.99 2.24
CA MET A 74 -14.95 -12.93 1.79
C MET A 74 -13.88 -13.08 2.89
N ALA A 75 -13.51 -11.97 3.54
CA ALA A 75 -12.62 -11.93 4.69
C ALA A 75 -13.09 -12.80 5.87
N ASN A 76 -14.40 -12.82 6.16
CA ASN A 76 -14.97 -13.64 7.22
C ASN A 76 -14.94 -15.14 6.87
N LYS A 77 -15.20 -15.50 5.60
CA LYS A 77 -15.06 -16.88 5.11
C LYS A 77 -13.61 -17.36 5.22
N VAL A 78 -12.66 -16.51 4.85
CA VAL A 78 -11.22 -16.79 4.97
C VAL A 78 -10.82 -16.99 6.43
N GLY A 79 -11.33 -16.16 7.35
CA GLY A 79 -11.14 -16.35 8.80
C GLY A 79 -11.61 -17.71 9.32
N GLY A 80 -12.75 -18.20 8.81
CA GLY A 80 -13.26 -19.53 9.12
C GLY A 80 -12.31 -20.66 8.70
N VAL A 81 -11.70 -20.53 7.52
CA VAL A 81 -10.68 -21.49 7.03
C VAL A 81 -9.46 -21.48 7.95
N ILE A 82 -8.96 -20.30 8.33
CA ILE A 82 -7.80 -20.15 9.22
C ILE A 82 -8.03 -20.89 10.55
N THR A 83 -9.20 -20.73 11.16
CA THR A 83 -9.52 -21.40 12.44
C THR A 83 -9.73 -22.91 12.33
N ARG A 84 -10.09 -23.42 11.15
CA ARG A 84 -10.39 -24.85 10.95
C ARG A 84 -9.14 -25.70 10.78
N PHE A 85 -8.07 -25.14 10.20
CA PHE A 85 -6.83 -25.85 9.90
C PHE A 85 -5.74 -25.69 10.98
N ALA A 86 -5.80 -24.65 11.80
CA ALA A 86 -4.75 -24.36 12.78
C ALA A 86 -5.11 -24.81 14.19
N LYS A 87 -4.47 -25.89 14.66
CA LYS A 87 -4.62 -26.41 16.03
C LYS A 87 -3.51 -25.90 16.98
N THR A 88 -2.45 -25.32 16.43
CA THR A 88 -1.31 -24.80 17.18
C THR A 88 -0.99 -23.37 16.75
N GLU A 89 -0.34 -22.59 17.63
CA GLU A 89 0.06 -21.20 17.36
C GLU A 89 0.91 -21.07 16.08
N LYS A 90 1.87 -21.98 15.88
CA LYS A 90 2.72 -21.98 14.68
C LYS A 90 1.95 -22.24 13.39
N GLN A 91 1.01 -23.19 13.40
CA GLN A 91 0.14 -23.44 12.24
C GLN A 91 -0.75 -22.25 11.94
N LEU A 92 -1.22 -21.55 12.99
CA LEU A 92 -2.06 -20.37 12.84
C LEU A 92 -1.28 -19.22 12.19
N ILE A 93 -0.08 -18.95 12.69
CA ILE A 93 0.83 -17.96 12.11
C ILE A 93 1.14 -18.30 10.65
N PHE A 94 1.52 -19.54 10.36
CA PHE A 94 1.82 -19.97 8.99
C PHE A 94 0.61 -19.79 8.05
N THR A 95 -0.58 -20.20 8.50
CA THR A 95 -1.81 -20.06 7.69
C THR A 95 -2.14 -18.60 7.44
N ILE A 96 -2.03 -17.74 8.47
CA ILE A 96 -2.21 -16.29 8.33
C ILE A 96 -1.21 -15.75 7.30
N MET A 97 0.08 -16.11 7.40
CA MET A 97 1.09 -15.60 6.48
C MET A 97 0.84 -16.01 5.04
N VAL A 98 0.48 -17.28 4.78
CA VAL A 98 0.18 -17.74 3.41
C VAL A 98 -1.05 -17.05 2.85
N VAL A 99 -2.15 -17.01 3.61
CA VAL A 99 -3.41 -16.41 3.16
C VAL A 99 -3.24 -14.92 2.91
N VAL A 100 -2.66 -14.20 3.87
CA VAL A 100 -2.43 -12.75 3.78
C VAL A 100 -1.46 -12.46 2.64
N GLY A 101 -0.37 -13.21 2.50
CA GLY A 101 0.62 -12.99 1.45
C GLY A 101 0.03 -13.16 0.04
N LEU A 102 -0.74 -14.23 -0.17
CA LEU A 102 -1.43 -14.47 -1.45
C LEU A 102 -2.49 -13.42 -1.74
N MET A 103 -3.30 -13.05 -0.74
CA MET A 103 -4.27 -11.95 -0.91
C MET A 103 -3.56 -10.63 -1.20
N SER A 104 -2.43 -10.36 -0.55
CA SER A 104 -1.70 -9.10 -0.71
C SER A 104 -1.03 -8.95 -2.08
N GLY A 105 -0.74 -10.06 -2.75
CA GLY A 105 -0.31 -10.05 -4.15
C GLY A 105 -1.41 -9.59 -5.12
N VAL A 106 -2.68 -9.61 -4.70
CA VAL A 106 -3.83 -9.24 -5.55
C VAL A 106 -4.49 -7.95 -5.07
N LEU A 107 -4.62 -7.78 -3.75
CA LEU A 107 -5.15 -6.62 -3.06
C LEU A 107 -3.96 -5.91 -2.41
N SER A 108 -3.81 -4.59 -2.59
CA SER A 108 -2.65 -3.85 -2.05
C SER A 108 -2.31 -4.18 -0.58
N ASN A 109 -1.03 -4.04 -0.19
CA ASN A 109 -0.54 -4.27 1.18
C ASN A 109 -1.47 -3.66 2.25
N THR A 110 -1.84 -2.40 2.05
CA THR A 110 -2.69 -1.63 2.97
C THR A 110 -4.12 -2.15 2.98
N GLY A 111 -4.69 -2.45 1.80
CA GLY A 111 -6.05 -2.98 1.69
C GLY A 111 -6.18 -4.34 2.37
N THR A 112 -5.24 -5.25 2.09
CA THR A 112 -5.22 -6.59 2.68
C THR A 112 -5.08 -6.54 4.20
N ALA A 113 -4.17 -5.71 4.72
CA ALA A 113 -4.00 -5.56 6.17
C ALA A 113 -5.27 -5.01 6.84
N ALA A 114 -5.86 -3.94 6.29
CA ALA A 114 -7.07 -3.33 6.85
C ALA A 114 -8.23 -4.34 6.96
N VAL A 115 -8.37 -5.20 5.95
CA VAL A 115 -9.44 -6.22 5.87
C VAL A 115 -9.19 -7.39 6.83
N LEU A 116 -7.94 -7.84 6.98
CA LEU A 116 -7.62 -9.05 7.73
C LEU A 116 -7.28 -8.81 9.20
N ILE A 117 -6.93 -7.58 9.61
CA ILE A 117 -6.74 -7.21 11.02
C ILE A 117 -7.96 -7.59 11.90
N PRO A 118 -9.21 -7.16 11.60
CA PRO A 118 -10.36 -7.49 12.45
C PRO A 118 -10.62 -9.01 12.48
N VAL A 119 -10.39 -9.71 11.37
CA VAL A 119 -10.49 -11.17 11.29
C VAL A 119 -9.50 -11.83 12.23
N VAL A 120 -8.22 -11.44 12.17
CA VAL A 120 -7.16 -12.00 13.02
C VAL A 120 -7.37 -11.65 14.50
N ILE A 121 -7.92 -10.47 14.83
CA ILE A 121 -8.31 -10.15 16.21
C ILE A 121 -9.40 -11.12 16.70
N GLY A 122 -10.41 -11.43 15.89
CA GLY A 122 -11.44 -12.41 16.21
C GLY A 122 -10.88 -13.83 16.38
N VAL A 123 -9.91 -14.21 15.55
CA VAL A 123 -9.19 -15.48 15.65
C VAL A 123 -8.36 -15.56 16.94
N ALA A 124 -7.65 -14.49 17.30
CA ALA A 124 -6.88 -14.40 18.55
C ALA A 124 -7.79 -14.57 19.77
N ALA A 125 -8.96 -13.91 19.76
CA ALA A 125 -9.94 -14.01 20.84
C ALA A 125 -10.49 -15.44 21.01
N LYS A 126 -10.72 -16.17 19.92
CA LYS A 126 -11.20 -17.57 19.98
C LYS A 126 -10.12 -18.60 20.35
N SER A 127 -8.89 -18.37 19.91
CA SER A 127 -7.77 -19.31 20.12
C SER A 127 -7.04 -19.12 21.44
N GLY A 128 -7.26 -17.99 22.13
CA GLY A 128 -6.57 -17.65 23.38
C GLY A 128 -5.13 -17.16 23.20
N PHE A 129 -4.64 -17.05 21.96
CA PHE A 129 -3.32 -16.51 21.66
C PHE A 129 -3.31 -14.97 21.67
N SER A 130 -2.14 -14.39 21.94
CA SER A 130 -2.03 -12.93 22.00
C SER A 130 -2.18 -12.30 20.62
N ARG A 131 -2.94 -11.20 20.54
CA ARG A 131 -3.21 -10.48 19.28
C ARG A 131 -1.91 -10.08 18.57
N SER A 132 -0.94 -9.54 19.32
CA SER A 132 0.34 -9.07 18.76
C SER A 132 1.11 -10.17 18.03
N ARG A 133 1.12 -11.41 18.56
CA ARG A 133 1.82 -12.54 17.93
C ARG A 133 1.19 -13.01 16.61
N LEU A 134 -0.08 -12.69 16.37
CA LEU A 134 -0.78 -13.03 15.11
C LEU A 134 -0.85 -11.83 14.15
N LEU A 135 -0.93 -10.61 14.69
CA LEU A 135 -0.97 -9.38 13.90
C LEU A 135 0.39 -9.05 13.29
N MET A 136 1.50 -9.26 13.99
CA MET A 136 2.83 -8.96 13.44
C MET A 136 3.14 -9.81 12.19
N PRO A 137 2.94 -11.15 12.20
CA PRO A 137 3.11 -11.95 10.99
C PRO A 137 2.15 -11.59 9.86
N LEU A 138 0.91 -11.18 10.18
CA LEU A 138 -0.04 -10.67 9.19
C LEU A 138 0.54 -9.46 8.45
N VAL A 139 1.04 -8.46 9.19
CA VAL A 139 1.54 -7.23 8.56
C VAL A 139 2.78 -7.51 7.72
N PHE A 140 3.69 -8.36 8.19
CA PHE A 140 4.84 -8.80 7.40
C PHE A 140 4.44 -9.58 6.14
N ALA A 141 3.49 -10.49 6.26
CA ALA A 141 2.99 -11.25 5.11
C ALA A 141 2.29 -10.35 4.09
N ALA A 142 1.55 -9.33 4.54
CA ALA A 142 0.96 -8.34 3.65
C ALA A 142 2.07 -7.57 2.91
N ALA A 143 3.06 -7.05 3.64
CA ALA A 143 4.18 -6.32 3.05
C ALA A 143 4.98 -7.16 2.04
N LEU A 144 5.28 -8.42 2.36
CA LEU A 144 5.97 -9.34 1.45
C LEU A 144 5.08 -9.71 0.25
N GLY A 145 3.80 -9.98 0.52
CA GLY A 145 2.84 -10.47 -0.46
C GLY A 145 2.54 -9.48 -1.58
N GLY A 146 2.40 -8.18 -1.30
CA GLY A 146 2.21 -7.22 -2.39
C GLY A 146 3.48 -6.86 -3.16
N ASN A 147 4.61 -7.49 -2.83
CA ASN A 147 5.76 -7.52 -3.74
C ASN A 147 5.73 -8.71 -4.72
N LEU A 148 4.73 -9.60 -4.63
CA LEU A 148 4.56 -10.72 -5.56
C LEU A 148 3.98 -10.31 -6.91
N SER A 149 3.41 -9.11 -7.03
CA SER A 149 2.87 -8.61 -8.28
C SER A 149 3.18 -7.14 -8.47
N LEU A 150 3.14 -6.72 -9.72
CA LEU A 150 3.30 -5.33 -10.13
C LEU A 150 2.30 -4.39 -9.44
N ILE A 151 1.11 -4.91 -9.16
CA ILE A 151 -0.03 -4.13 -8.66
C ILE A 151 -0.12 -4.14 -7.12
N GLY A 152 0.57 -5.07 -6.44
CA GLY A 152 0.45 -5.25 -4.99
C GLY A 152 0.98 -4.08 -4.14
N ALA A 153 1.89 -3.26 -4.66
CA ALA A 153 2.47 -2.13 -3.93
C ALA A 153 2.67 -0.86 -4.78
N PRO A 154 2.42 0.34 -4.21
CA PRO A 154 2.77 1.65 -4.78
C PRO A 154 4.13 1.73 -5.46
N GLY A 155 5.16 1.26 -4.78
CA GLY A 155 6.54 1.30 -5.28
C GLY A 155 6.74 0.51 -6.58
N ASN A 156 6.00 -0.60 -6.77
CA ASN A 156 6.19 -1.49 -7.92
C ASN A 156 5.73 -0.83 -9.22
N LEU A 157 4.56 -0.17 -9.22
CA LEU A 157 4.08 0.57 -10.39
C LEU A 157 4.95 1.79 -10.71
N ILE A 158 5.44 2.48 -9.69
CA ILE A 158 6.33 3.64 -9.88
C ILE A 158 7.64 3.16 -10.53
N ALA A 159 8.23 2.07 -10.02
CA ALA A 159 9.44 1.48 -10.59
C ALA A 159 9.21 0.97 -12.03
N GLN A 160 8.08 0.30 -12.28
CA GLN A 160 7.69 -0.15 -13.62
C GLN A 160 7.60 1.01 -14.61
N SER A 161 6.96 2.10 -14.20
CA SER A 161 6.77 3.27 -15.06
C SER A 161 8.11 3.94 -15.37
N ALA A 162 9.01 4.01 -14.39
CA ALA A 162 10.37 4.50 -14.60
C ALA A 162 11.16 3.62 -15.59
N LEU A 163 11.01 2.30 -15.50
CA LEU A 163 11.66 1.34 -16.41
C LEU A 163 11.11 1.41 -17.83
N GLN A 164 9.80 1.56 -18.00
CA GLN A 164 9.17 1.70 -19.32
C GLN A 164 9.69 2.94 -20.07
N ASN A 165 9.98 4.03 -19.37
CA ASN A 165 10.55 5.24 -19.97
C ASN A 165 11.97 5.04 -20.55
N ILE A 166 12.71 4.02 -20.09
CA ILE A 166 14.05 3.67 -20.60
C ILE A 166 14.03 2.42 -21.50
N GLY A 167 12.85 1.98 -21.95
CA GLY A 167 12.68 0.81 -22.82
C GLY A 167 12.75 -0.55 -22.11
N GLY A 168 12.77 -0.56 -20.78
CA GLY A 168 12.71 -1.77 -19.95
C GLY A 168 11.31 -2.02 -19.37
N GLY A 169 11.18 -3.07 -18.56
CA GLY A 169 9.95 -3.36 -17.83
C GLY A 169 10.01 -4.69 -17.10
N PHE A 170 9.24 -4.80 -16.02
CA PHE A 170 8.94 -6.04 -15.33
C PHE A 170 7.76 -6.78 -15.98
N GLY A 171 7.71 -8.09 -15.76
CA GLY A 171 6.51 -8.90 -15.92
C GLY A 171 5.48 -8.57 -14.83
N PHE A 172 4.29 -9.15 -14.94
CA PHE A 172 3.21 -8.91 -13.96
C PHE A 172 3.51 -9.52 -12.57
N PHE A 173 4.24 -10.64 -12.54
CA PHE A 173 4.71 -11.33 -11.34
C PHE A 173 6.25 -11.27 -11.26
#